data_AF-A0A527GIA6-F1
#
_entry.id   AF-A0A527GIA6-F1
#
_cell.length_a   1.000
_cell.length_b   1.000
_cell.length_c   1.000
_cell.angle_alpha   90.00
_cell.angle_beta   90.00
_cell.angle_gamma   90.00
#
_symmetry.space_group_name_H-M   'P 1'
#
loop_
_entity.id
_entity.type
_entity.pdbx_description
1 polymer ?
#
loop_
_entity_poly.entity_id
_entity_poly.type
_entity_poly.pdbx_seq_one_letter_code
_entity_poly.pdbx_strand_id
1 'polypeptide(L)'
;AAKIARERYGCLTPWQHEPSTYGRAVLTAGYQKCEKAVLEQCRDLLAKQLEYAKRDGTDFLDASQNARLIASGEHYYRIMYYGGAESWNLRDTHMFETLEHLLHAGGPNAKAVVWAHNSHIGDARFTEMGVVRDELNIGQLCRQRFGDEAALIGMGTHSGTVAAASDWDGKMEVKQIRASHADSYERLCHDSLVSRFLLDLGRDTTLRERLLERRLERFIGVIYRPETELGSHYADASLPRQFDAFLWFDKTAAVTPLGPEHARTGVPDTYP
;
A
#
# COMPACT_ATOMS: atom_id res chain seq x y z
N ALA A 1 -14.32 29.79 0.82
CA ALA A 1 -13.29 28.73 0.89
C ALA A 1 -13.33 27.83 -0.35
N ALA A 2 -14.45 27.14 -0.64
CA ALA A 2 -14.57 26.23 -1.78
C ALA A 2 -14.31 26.87 -3.17
N LYS A 3 -14.71 28.13 -3.38
CA LYS A 3 -14.46 28.85 -4.65
C LYS A 3 -12.96 29.14 -4.87
N ILE A 4 -12.26 29.57 -3.82
CA ILE A 4 -10.82 29.84 -3.84
C ILE A 4 -10.02 28.54 -4.00
N ALA A 5 -10.46 27.46 -3.35
CA ALA A 5 -9.88 26.14 -3.53
C ALA A 5 -10.04 25.66 -4.99
N ARG A 6 -11.21 25.83 -5.62
CA ARG A 6 -11.40 25.51 -7.05
C ARG A 6 -10.52 26.35 -7.98
N GLU A 7 -10.35 27.64 -7.70
CA GLU A 7 -9.49 28.51 -8.50
C GLU A 7 -8.02 28.13 -8.38
N ARG A 8 -7.55 27.77 -7.17
CA ARG A 8 -6.15 27.38 -6.92
C ARG A 8 -5.83 25.95 -7.35
N TYR A 9 -6.76 25.00 -7.20
CA TYR A 9 -6.62 23.63 -7.73
C TYR A 9 -6.93 23.53 -9.23
N GLY A 10 -7.42 24.61 -9.85
CA GLY A 10 -7.73 24.66 -11.28
C GLY A 10 -6.54 24.34 -12.19
N CYS A 11 -5.29 24.52 -11.71
CA CYS A 11 -4.08 24.11 -12.44
C CYS A 11 -3.84 22.59 -12.48
N LEU A 12 -4.54 21.81 -11.64
CA LEU A 12 -4.48 20.34 -11.59
C LEU A 12 -5.57 19.66 -12.43
N THR A 13 -6.70 20.35 -12.67
CA THR A 13 -7.88 19.84 -13.36
C THR A 13 -7.62 19.23 -14.75
N PRO A 14 -6.75 19.80 -15.61
CA PRO A 14 -6.47 19.22 -16.93
C PRO A 14 -5.77 17.85 -16.90
N TRP A 15 -5.18 17.48 -15.76
CA TRP A 15 -4.30 16.31 -15.63
C TRP A 15 -4.93 15.16 -14.82
N GLN A 16 -6.16 15.35 -14.33
CA GLN A 16 -6.91 14.31 -13.63
C GLN A 16 -7.11 13.07 -14.50
N HIS A 17 -7.17 13.23 -15.83
CA HIS A 17 -7.40 12.14 -16.79
C HIS A 17 -6.12 11.55 -17.40
N GLU A 18 -4.95 12.18 -17.24
CA GLU A 18 -3.66 11.66 -17.72
C GLU A 18 -2.50 12.06 -16.77
N PRO A 19 -2.25 11.28 -15.71
CA PRO A 19 -1.21 11.60 -14.73
C PRO A 19 0.22 11.62 -15.28
N SER A 20 0.48 10.92 -16.39
CA SER A 20 1.81 10.83 -17.01
C SER A 20 2.21 12.12 -17.76
N THR A 21 1.26 12.92 -18.23
CA THR A 21 1.55 14.22 -18.87
C THR A 21 1.83 15.33 -17.85
N TYR A 22 1.34 15.19 -16.61
CA TYR A 22 1.65 16.08 -15.47
C TYR A 22 3.15 16.14 -15.17
N GLY A 23 3.81 14.99 -15.00
CA GLY A 23 5.24 14.92 -14.67
C GLY A 23 6.13 15.59 -15.71
N ARG A 24 5.74 15.53 -16.99
CA ARG A 24 6.46 16.18 -18.11
C ARG A 24 6.26 17.71 -18.12
N ALA A 25 5.14 18.21 -17.61
CA ALA A 25 4.84 19.64 -17.55
C ALA A 25 5.50 20.36 -16.36
N VAL A 26 5.71 19.67 -15.24
CA VAL A 26 6.39 20.21 -14.03
C VAL A 26 7.83 20.65 -14.32
N LEU A 27 8.47 20.10 -15.37
CA LEU A 27 9.81 20.49 -15.83
C LEU A 27 9.86 21.83 -16.60
N THR A 28 8.73 22.52 -16.79
CA THR A 28 8.69 23.85 -17.42
C THR A 28 8.48 24.99 -16.40
N ALA A 29 9.12 26.13 -16.65
CA ALA A 29 9.17 27.29 -15.74
C ALA A 29 7.80 27.90 -15.36
N GLY A 30 6.70 27.49 -15.99
CA GLY A 30 5.34 27.91 -15.65
C GLY A 30 4.82 27.34 -14.32
N TYR A 31 5.40 26.25 -13.80
CA TYR A 31 4.81 25.45 -12.71
C TYR A 31 5.17 25.88 -11.28
N GLN A 32 6.30 26.58 -11.07
CA GLN A 32 6.71 27.09 -9.75
C GLN A 32 5.65 28.00 -9.09
N LYS A 33 4.75 28.61 -9.89
CA LYS A 33 3.64 29.43 -9.39
C LYS A 33 2.44 28.61 -8.88
N CYS A 34 2.18 27.42 -9.42
CA CYS A 34 1.09 26.54 -8.97
C CYS A 34 1.49 25.83 -7.66
N GLU A 35 2.76 25.41 -7.52
CA GLU A 35 3.32 24.84 -6.27
C GLU A 35 3.12 25.79 -5.07
N LYS A 36 3.54 27.05 -5.23
CA LYS A 36 3.39 28.07 -4.17
C LYS A 36 1.92 28.26 -3.78
N ALA A 37 1.01 28.28 -4.76
CA ALA A 37 -0.41 28.44 -4.52
C ALA A 37 -1.06 27.23 -3.82
N VAL A 38 -0.63 26.00 -4.13
CA VAL A 38 -1.11 24.76 -3.48
C VAL A 38 -0.57 24.65 -2.05
N LEU A 39 0.71 24.94 -1.83
CA LEU A 39 1.32 24.95 -0.50
C LEU A 39 0.72 26.05 0.38
N GLU A 40 0.50 27.25 -0.16
CA GLU A 40 -0.23 28.33 0.53
C GLU A 40 -1.65 27.91 0.87
N GLN A 41 -2.35 27.22 -0.04
CA GLN A 41 -3.69 26.70 0.24
C GLN A 41 -3.71 25.64 1.36
N CYS A 42 -2.73 24.73 1.39
CA CYS A 42 -2.59 23.74 2.45
C CYS A 42 -2.27 24.40 3.81
N ARG A 43 -1.40 25.42 3.80
CA ARG A 43 -1.08 26.23 4.99
C ARG A 43 -2.28 27.04 5.47
N ASP A 44 -3.04 27.65 4.56
CA ASP A 44 -4.27 28.40 4.88
C ASP A 44 -5.36 27.50 5.46
N LEU A 45 -5.49 26.27 4.94
CA LEU A 45 -6.40 25.26 5.48
C LEU A 45 -5.96 24.80 6.87
N LEU A 46 -4.68 24.52 7.07
CA LEU A 46 -4.10 24.15 8.37
C LEU A 46 -4.24 25.27 9.42
N ALA A 47 -4.03 26.53 9.02
CA ALA A 47 -4.15 27.69 9.91
C ALA A 47 -5.60 27.93 10.35
N LYS A 48 -6.57 27.84 9.43
CA LYS A 48 -8.00 27.90 9.75
C LYS A 48 -8.46 26.70 10.58
N GLN A 49 -7.83 25.53 10.40
CA GLN A 49 -8.10 24.32 11.17
C GLN A 49 -7.70 24.45 12.65
N LEU A 50 -6.56 25.08 12.97
CA LEU A 50 -6.17 25.40 14.35
C LEU A 50 -7.17 26.35 15.03
N GLU A 51 -7.86 27.17 14.25
CA GLU A 51 -8.90 28.09 14.71
C GLU A 51 -10.24 27.37 14.96
N TYR A 52 -10.60 26.40 14.10
CA TYR A 52 -11.82 25.59 14.21
C TYR A 52 -11.73 24.42 15.20
N ALA A 53 -10.53 23.91 15.50
CA ALA A 53 -10.27 22.91 16.55
C ALA A 53 -10.75 23.35 17.95
N LYS A 54 -11.03 24.64 18.13
CA LYS A 54 -11.68 25.18 19.33
C LYS A 54 -13.20 24.98 19.38
N ARG A 55 -13.86 24.47 18.32
CA ARG A 55 -15.32 24.56 18.16
C ARG A 55 -16.11 23.29 17.80
N ASP A 56 -15.57 22.27 17.11
CA ASP A 56 -16.18 20.91 17.02
C ASP A 56 -15.34 19.92 16.19
N GLY A 57 -15.37 18.62 16.50
CA GLY A 57 -14.28 17.66 16.20
C GLY A 57 -14.47 16.61 15.09
N THR A 58 -15.66 16.40 14.51
CA THR A 58 -15.92 15.25 13.61
C THR A 58 -15.88 15.55 12.10
N ASP A 59 -16.30 16.74 11.63
CA ASP A 59 -16.16 17.16 10.21
C ASP A 59 -14.69 17.54 9.83
N PHE A 60 -13.79 17.45 10.80
CA PHE A 60 -12.39 17.89 10.76
C PHE A 60 -11.42 16.89 10.08
N LEU A 61 -11.67 15.59 10.24
CA LEU A 61 -10.78 14.54 9.75
C LEU A 61 -10.85 14.45 8.21
N ASP A 62 -12.05 14.49 7.64
CA ASP A 62 -12.24 14.31 6.21
C ASP A 62 -11.61 15.44 5.38
N ALA A 63 -11.75 16.70 5.80
CA ALA A 63 -11.19 17.83 5.05
C ALA A 63 -9.66 17.93 5.19
N SER A 64 -9.10 17.58 6.34
CA SER A 64 -7.64 17.58 6.58
C SER A 64 -6.95 16.41 5.88
N GLN A 65 -7.56 15.22 5.88
CA GLN A 65 -7.11 14.07 5.10
C GLN A 65 -7.18 14.38 3.60
N ASN A 66 -8.25 15.02 3.11
CA ASN A 66 -8.33 15.42 1.70
C ASN A 66 -7.26 16.44 1.30
N ALA A 67 -6.94 17.43 2.14
CA ALA A 67 -5.87 18.39 1.85
C ALA A 67 -4.49 17.73 1.84
N ARG A 68 -4.23 16.80 2.78
CA ARG A 68 -2.99 16.00 2.82
C ARG A 68 -2.88 15.04 1.66
N LEU A 69 -3.98 14.43 1.23
CA LEU A 69 -4.06 13.59 0.05
C LEU A 69 -3.70 14.41 -1.20
N ILE A 70 -4.20 15.64 -1.33
CA ILE A 70 -3.87 16.51 -2.47
C ILE A 70 -2.39 16.94 -2.44
N ALA A 71 -1.87 17.35 -1.29
CA ALA A 71 -0.46 17.73 -1.14
C ALA A 71 0.50 16.56 -1.39
N SER A 72 0.14 15.37 -0.87
CA SER A 72 0.92 14.15 -1.06
C SER A 72 0.78 13.63 -2.48
N GLY A 73 -0.38 13.79 -3.11
CA GLY A 73 -0.61 13.52 -4.53
C GLY A 73 0.25 14.40 -5.43
N GLU A 74 0.32 15.71 -5.16
CA GLU A 74 1.19 16.66 -5.90
C GLU A 74 2.66 16.25 -5.83
N HIS A 75 3.15 15.95 -4.61
CA HIS A 75 4.52 15.51 -4.39
C HIS A 75 4.79 14.13 -5.02
N TYR A 76 3.83 13.20 -4.92
CA TYR A 76 3.90 11.86 -5.51
C TYR A 76 3.95 11.91 -7.04
N TYR A 77 3.12 12.71 -7.70
CA TYR A 77 3.17 12.86 -9.15
C TYR A 77 4.47 13.50 -9.65
N ARG A 78 5.13 14.31 -8.83
CA ARG A 78 6.45 14.88 -9.12
C ARG A 78 7.56 13.83 -9.05
N ILE A 79 7.53 12.95 -8.04
CA ILE A 79 8.54 11.89 -7.83
C ILE A 79 8.28 10.67 -8.74
N MET A 80 7.03 10.39 -9.11
CA MET A 80 6.66 9.30 -10.02
C MET A 80 7.44 9.37 -11.36
N TYR A 81 7.81 10.57 -11.81
CA TYR A 81 8.64 10.76 -13.01
C TYR A 81 10.10 10.32 -12.82
N TYR A 82 10.63 10.36 -11.60
CA TYR A 82 11.98 9.90 -11.28
C TYR A 82 12.05 8.38 -11.06
N GLY A 83 10.91 7.73 -10.77
CA GLY A 83 10.76 6.28 -10.67
C GLY A 83 11.53 5.65 -9.50
N GLY A 84 11.24 4.39 -9.19
CA GLY A 84 11.99 3.61 -8.21
C GLY A 84 11.63 3.90 -6.75
N ALA A 85 12.62 3.69 -5.87
CA ALA A 85 12.47 3.63 -4.41
C ALA A 85 11.86 4.89 -3.79
N GLU A 86 12.22 6.08 -4.26
CA GLU A 86 11.71 7.34 -3.69
C GLU A 86 10.19 7.47 -3.86
N SER A 87 9.67 7.11 -5.03
CA SER A 87 8.23 7.16 -5.31
C SER A 87 7.45 6.15 -4.47
N TRP A 88 8.04 4.97 -4.26
CA TRP A 88 7.50 3.91 -3.41
C TRP A 88 7.47 4.36 -1.94
N ASN A 89 8.62 4.83 -1.44
CA ASN A 89 8.81 5.24 -0.06
C ASN A 89 7.90 6.40 0.32
N LEU A 90 7.72 7.37 -0.58
CA LEU A 90 6.79 8.48 -0.36
C LEU A 90 5.36 7.97 -0.18
N ARG A 91 4.92 7.03 -1.04
CA ARG A 91 3.56 6.48 -0.98
C ARG A 91 3.33 5.71 0.32
N ASP A 92 4.24 4.83 0.70
CA ASP A 92 4.11 4.02 1.91
C ASP A 92 4.25 4.86 3.19
N THR A 93 5.13 5.86 3.19
CA THR A 93 5.23 6.84 4.28
C THR A 93 3.91 7.60 4.44
N HIS A 94 3.31 8.07 3.35
CA HIS A 94 2.03 8.76 3.41
C HIS A 94 0.91 7.86 3.97
N MET A 95 0.82 6.59 3.52
CA MET A 95 -0.16 5.64 4.07
C MET A 95 0.03 5.42 5.58
N PHE A 96 1.27 5.34 6.03
CA PHE A 96 1.60 5.21 7.45
C PHE A 96 1.28 6.48 8.25
N GLU A 97 1.61 7.67 7.76
CA GLU A 97 1.23 8.93 8.40
C GLU A 97 -0.29 9.04 8.53
N THR A 98 -1.05 8.62 7.52
CA THR A 98 -2.51 8.56 7.59
C THR A 98 -2.98 7.62 8.69
N LEU A 99 -2.38 6.43 8.82
CA LEU A 99 -2.67 5.52 9.93
C LEU A 99 -2.42 6.17 11.29
N GLU A 100 -1.28 6.85 11.49
CA GLU A 100 -0.98 7.54 12.76
C GLU A 100 -2.03 8.61 13.08
N HIS A 101 -2.46 9.37 12.08
CA HIS A 101 -3.50 10.37 12.27
C HIS A 101 -4.86 9.76 12.63
N LEU A 102 -5.22 8.62 12.01
CA LEU A 102 -6.47 7.91 12.33
C LEU A 102 -6.44 7.35 13.76
N LEU A 103 -5.32 6.77 14.19
CA LEU A 103 -5.14 6.29 15.56
C LEU A 103 -5.21 7.44 16.57
N HIS A 104 -4.55 8.57 16.28
CA HIS A 104 -4.61 9.75 17.14
C HIS A 104 -6.05 10.30 17.26
N ALA A 105 -6.78 10.38 16.15
CA ALA A 105 -8.17 10.83 16.13
C ALA A 105 -9.12 9.88 16.90
N GLY A 106 -8.84 8.57 16.87
CA GLY A 106 -9.58 7.57 17.64
C GLY A 106 -9.31 7.61 19.16
N GLY A 107 -8.33 8.39 19.61
CA GLY A 107 -7.95 8.53 21.01
C GLY A 107 -6.98 7.44 21.51
N PRO A 108 -6.63 7.45 22.81
CA PRO A 108 -5.51 6.66 23.36
C PRO A 108 -5.71 5.13 23.30
N ASN A 109 -6.95 4.65 23.14
CA ASN A 109 -7.26 3.23 23.06
C ASN A 109 -7.66 2.79 21.64
N ALA A 110 -7.43 3.64 20.64
CA ALA A 110 -7.74 3.32 19.25
C ALA A 110 -6.95 2.10 18.78
N LYS A 111 -7.61 1.26 17.99
CA LYS A 111 -6.98 0.14 17.27
C LYS A 111 -7.32 0.27 15.80
N ALA A 112 -6.43 -0.19 14.95
CA ALA A 112 -6.61 -0.22 13.51
C ALA A 112 -6.25 -1.59 12.95
N VAL A 113 -6.92 -1.95 11.85
CA VAL A 113 -6.54 -3.08 11.00
C VAL A 113 -6.19 -2.49 9.65
N VAL A 114 -4.92 -2.61 9.25
CA VAL A 114 -4.46 -2.22 7.93
C VAL A 114 -4.57 -3.43 7.02
N TRP A 115 -5.50 -3.37 6.06
CA TRP A 115 -5.64 -4.40 5.04
C TRP A 115 -4.91 -3.96 3.77
N ALA A 116 -3.75 -4.54 3.51
CA ALA A 116 -2.97 -4.27 2.32
C ALA A 116 -2.18 -5.52 1.88
N HIS A 117 -1.62 -5.46 0.68
CA HIS A 117 -0.83 -6.55 0.09
C HIS A 117 0.44 -6.84 0.92
N ASN A 118 0.97 -8.07 0.87
CA ASN A 118 2.17 -8.49 1.62
C ASN A 118 3.35 -7.53 1.44
N SER A 119 3.53 -6.98 0.22
CA SER A 119 4.57 -5.98 -0.08
C SER A 119 4.49 -4.72 0.77
N HIS A 120 3.32 -4.38 1.31
CA HIS A 120 3.10 -3.19 2.14
C HIS A 120 3.11 -3.50 3.65
N ILE A 121 2.74 -4.72 4.06
CA ILE A 121 2.45 -5.04 5.47
C ILE A 121 3.53 -5.87 6.18
N GLY A 122 4.49 -6.45 5.45
CA GLY A 122 5.66 -7.10 6.06
C GLY A 122 6.72 -6.10 6.50
N ASP A 123 7.70 -6.50 7.30
CA ASP A 123 8.87 -5.64 7.58
C ASP A 123 9.88 -5.68 6.40
N ALA A 124 9.85 -4.64 5.54
CA ALA A 124 10.65 -4.56 4.32
C ALA A 124 12.17 -4.66 4.55
N ARG A 125 12.68 -4.34 5.75
CA ARG A 125 14.11 -4.49 6.09
C ARG A 125 14.62 -5.92 5.91
N PHE A 126 13.71 -6.89 5.87
CA PHE A 126 14.02 -8.30 5.75
C PHE A 126 13.56 -8.91 4.42
N THR A 127 13.25 -8.09 3.42
CA THR A 127 12.91 -8.48 2.05
C THR A 127 13.91 -7.88 1.05
N GLU A 128 13.91 -8.36 -0.19
CA GLU A 128 14.71 -7.78 -1.27
C GLU A 128 14.38 -6.29 -1.51
N MET A 129 13.12 -5.90 -1.29
CA MET A 129 12.66 -4.51 -1.42
C MET A 129 13.48 -3.58 -0.52
N GLY A 130 13.57 -3.86 0.78
CA GLY A 130 14.36 -3.02 1.68
C GLY A 130 15.87 -3.19 1.52
N VAL A 131 16.35 -4.41 1.24
CA VAL A 131 17.80 -4.70 1.22
C VAL A 131 18.48 -4.24 -0.07
N VAL A 132 17.84 -4.44 -1.22
CA VAL A 132 18.43 -4.19 -2.54
C VAL A 132 17.90 -2.91 -3.17
N ARG A 133 16.62 -2.59 -2.93
CA ARG A 133 15.93 -1.49 -3.61
C ARG A 133 15.76 -0.25 -2.74
N ASP A 134 16.17 -0.29 -1.47
CA ASP A 134 15.96 0.79 -0.49
C ASP A 134 14.48 1.20 -0.36
N GLU A 135 13.58 0.23 -0.58
CA GLU A 135 12.13 0.40 -0.51
C GLU A 135 11.64 0.09 0.92
N LEU A 136 11.00 1.06 1.57
CA LEU A 136 10.31 0.88 2.85
C LEU A 136 8.84 0.54 2.64
N ASN A 137 8.16 0.10 3.69
CA ASN A 137 6.72 -0.12 3.64
C ASN A 137 6.01 0.18 4.98
N ILE A 138 4.68 0.16 4.96
CA ILE A 138 3.84 0.39 6.14
C ILE A 138 4.22 -0.56 7.29
N GLY A 139 4.43 -1.85 7.01
CA GLY A 139 4.76 -2.86 8.01
C GLY A 139 6.05 -2.56 8.77
N GLN A 140 7.11 -2.16 8.05
CA GLN A 140 8.36 -1.69 8.63
C GLN A 140 8.12 -0.47 9.53
N LEU A 141 7.42 0.55 9.03
CA LEU A 141 7.17 1.78 9.78
C LEU A 141 6.34 1.51 11.05
N CYS A 142 5.31 0.67 10.95
CA CYS A 142 4.53 0.19 12.09
C CYS A 142 5.41 -0.52 13.12
N ARG A 143 6.28 -1.45 12.69
CA ARG A 143 7.19 -2.15 13.61
C ARG A 143 8.14 -1.18 14.31
N GLN A 144 8.70 -0.22 13.58
CA GLN A 144 9.62 0.77 14.15
C GLN A 144 8.92 1.72 15.13
N ARG A 145 7.68 2.10 14.84
CA ARG A 145 6.91 3.06 15.65
C ARG A 145 6.23 2.46 16.87
N PHE A 146 5.66 1.27 16.72
CA PHE A 146 4.79 0.63 17.71
C PHE A 146 5.43 -0.61 18.36
N GLY A 147 6.60 -1.07 17.89
CA GLY A 147 7.26 -2.23 18.47
C GLY A 147 6.36 -3.46 18.47
N ASP A 148 6.22 -4.10 19.62
CA ASP A 148 5.41 -5.32 19.81
C ASP A 148 3.90 -5.04 19.87
N GLU A 149 3.46 -3.78 19.88
CA GLU A 149 2.04 -3.42 19.77
C GLU A 149 1.52 -3.56 18.33
N ALA A 150 2.41 -3.69 17.34
CA ALA A 150 2.07 -4.02 15.96
C ALA A 150 2.15 -5.53 15.72
N ALA A 151 1.14 -6.07 15.04
CA ALA A 151 1.14 -7.44 14.53
C ALA A 151 1.12 -7.43 12.99
N LEU A 152 2.15 -8.01 12.37
CA LEU A 152 2.31 -8.12 10.92
C LEU A 152 1.94 -9.54 10.49
N ILE A 153 0.87 -9.69 9.70
CA ILE A 153 0.30 -10.99 9.33
C ILE A 153 0.28 -11.15 7.82
N GLY A 154 1.19 -11.98 7.30
CA GLY A 154 1.27 -12.29 5.86
C GLY A 154 0.28 -13.36 5.42
N MET A 155 0.05 -13.46 4.11
CA MET A 155 -0.74 -14.53 3.51
C MET A 155 0.00 -15.22 2.35
N GLY A 156 -0.21 -16.52 2.15
CA GLY A 156 0.43 -17.27 1.06
C GLY A 156 -0.47 -18.34 0.44
N THR A 157 -0.12 -18.73 -0.79
CA THR A 157 -0.78 -19.82 -1.53
C THR A 157 0.17 -20.58 -2.43
N HIS A 158 -0.09 -21.87 -2.63
CA HIS A 158 0.67 -22.71 -3.55
C HIS A 158 0.13 -22.62 -4.98
N SER A 159 -1.18 -22.74 -5.16
CA SER A 159 -1.83 -22.84 -6.47
C SER A 159 -3.28 -22.34 -6.47
N GLY A 160 -3.96 -22.44 -7.62
CA GLY A 160 -5.37 -22.09 -7.76
C GLY A 160 -5.58 -20.96 -8.75
N THR A 161 -6.53 -20.07 -8.48
CA THR A 161 -6.78 -18.92 -9.36
C THR A 161 -6.72 -17.59 -8.61
N VAL A 162 -6.41 -16.53 -9.36
CA VAL A 162 -6.35 -15.15 -8.90
C VAL A 162 -7.08 -14.25 -9.90
N ALA A 163 -7.73 -13.19 -9.41
CA ALA A 163 -8.24 -12.11 -10.26
C ALA A 163 -7.13 -11.06 -10.41
N ALA A 164 -6.56 -10.94 -11.60
CA ALA A 164 -5.44 -10.04 -11.88
C ALA A 164 -5.41 -9.64 -13.36
N ALA A 165 -4.79 -8.51 -13.67
CA ALA A 165 -4.49 -8.10 -15.03
C ALA A 165 -3.11 -8.60 -15.47
N SER A 166 -2.87 -8.59 -16.78
CA SER A 166 -1.55 -8.89 -17.34
C SER A 166 -0.61 -7.67 -17.29
N ASP A 167 -1.17 -6.46 -17.35
CA ASP A 167 -0.47 -5.19 -17.31
C ASP A 167 -1.32 -4.12 -16.61
N TRP A 168 -0.69 -2.99 -16.26
CA TRP A 168 -1.40 -1.80 -15.79
C TRP A 168 -2.43 -1.35 -16.82
N ASP A 169 -3.58 -0.87 -16.33
CA ASP A 169 -4.76 -0.51 -17.15
C ASP A 169 -5.33 -1.64 -18.01
N GLY A 170 -4.85 -2.87 -17.81
CA GLY A 170 -5.37 -4.08 -18.44
C GLY A 170 -6.71 -4.49 -17.83
N LYS A 171 -7.47 -5.30 -18.59
CA LYS A 171 -8.69 -5.93 -18.07
C LYS A 171 -8.33 -6.93 -16.98
N MET A 172 -9.17 -7.00 -15.94
CA MET A 172 -9.08 -8.07 -14.96
C MET A 172 -9.41 -9.41 -15.62
N GLU A 173 -8.59 -10.42 -15.34
CA GLU A 173 -8.72 -11.78 -15.81
C GLU A 173 -8.68 -12.75 -14.63
N VAL A 174 -9.34 -13.90 -14.76
CA VAL A 174 -9.13 -15.02 -13.84
C VAL A 174 -7.94 -15.83 -14.34
N LYS A 175 -6.80 -15.72 -13.65
CA LYS A 175 -5.53 -16.33 -14.06
C LYS A 175 -5.22 -17.54 -13.18
N GLN A 176 -4.64 -18.57 -13.78
CA GLN A 176 -4.17 -19.76 -13.06
C GLN A 176 -2.82 -19.46 -12.40
N ILE A 177 -2.75 -19.67 -11.09
CA ILE A 177 -1.52 -19.52 -10.31
C ILE A 177 -0.65 -20.76 -10.56
N ARG A 178 0.60 -20.55 -10.93
CA ARG A 178 1.58 -21.64 -11.04
C ARG A 178 1.84 -22.26 -9.68
N ALA A 179 2.11 -23.56 -9.65
CA ALA A 179 2.61 -24.21 -8.43
C ALA A 179 3.82 -23.43 -7.87
N SER A 180 3.94 -23.36 -6.54
CA SER A 180 5.03 -22.62 -5.89
C SER A 180 6.41 -23.14 -6.29
N HIS A 181 7.38 -22.22 -6.30
CA HIS A 181 8.77 -22.54 -6.64
C HIS A 181 9.40 -23.43 -5.57
N ALA A 182 10.23 -24.40 -5.97
CA ALA A 182 10.78 -25.41 -5.07
C ALA A 182 11.55 -24.82 -3.86
N ASP A 183 12.20 -23.68 -4.06
CA ASP A 183 13.00 -23.00 -3.03
C ASP A 183 12.22 -21.96 -2.21
N SER A 184 10.90 -21.87 -2.38
CA SER A 184 10.07 -20.84 -1.75
C SER A 184 9.47 -21.25 -0.40
N TYR A 185 9.08 -20.28 0.42
CA TYR A 185 8.34 -20.56 1.65
C TYR A 185 6.99 -21.22 1.38
N GLU A 186 6.30 -20.85 0.30
CA GLU A 186 5.04 -21.47 -0.10
C GLU A 186 5.24 -22.96 -0.42
N ARG A 187 6.40 -23.36 -0.95
CA ARG A 187 6.71 -24.78 -1.13
C ARG A 187 6.83 -25.53 0.18
N LEU A 188 7.52 -24.96 1.17
CA LEU A 188 7.60 -25.56 2.51
C LEU A 188 6.20 -25.72 3.14
N CYS A 189 5.33 -24.72 2.95
CA CYS A 189 3.95 -24.78 3.43
C CYS A 189 3.14 -25.87 2.70
N HIS A 190 3.27 -25.98 1.38
CA HIS A 190 2.63 -27.03 0.59
C HIS A 190 3.08 -28.44 1.02
N ASP A 191 4.39 -28.63 1.17
CA ASP A 191 4.98 -29.93 1.53
C ASP A 191 4.63 -30.37 2.97
N SER A 192 4.07 -29.48 3.80
CA SER A 192 3.48 -29.85 5.09
C SER A 192 2.22 -30.71 4.96
N LEU A 193 1.60 -30.76 3.77
CA LEU A 193 0.33 -31.43 3.47
C LEU A 193 -0.88 -30.89 4.25
N VAL A 194 -0.74 -29.74 4.91
CA VAL A 194 -1.83 -29.06 5.61
C VAL A 194 -2.43 -28.01 4.69
N SER A 195 -3.71 -28.20 4.31
CA SER A 195 -4.36 -27.35 3.31
C SER A 195 -4.55 -25.89 3.75
N ARG A 196 -4.76 -25.64 5.05
CA ARG A 196 -4.94 -24.31 5.62
C ARG A 196 -4.43 -24.27 7.06
N PHE A 197 -3.65 -23.26 7.40
CA PHE A 197 -3.21 -23.03 8.77
C PHE A 197 -2.87 -21.57 9.03
N LEU A 198 -2.86 -21.20 10.30
CA LEU A 198 -2.20 -20.01 10.79
C LEU A 198 -0.90 -20.46 11.45
N LEU A 199 0.23 -20.00 10.92
CA LEU A 199 1.54 -20.21 11.51
C LEU A 199 1.89 -19.01 12.38
N ASP A 200 1.91 -19.20 13.69
CA ASP A 200 2.44 -18.24 14.65
C ASP A 200 3.97 -18.39 14.69
N LEU A 201 4.69 -17.38 14.17
CA LEU A 201 6.14 -17.40 14.00
C LEU A 201 6.90 -17.07 15.29
N GLY A 202 6.19 -16.76 16.38
CA GLY A 202 6.75 -16.57 17.72
C GLY A 202 6.58 -17.77 18.65
N ARG A 203 5.68 -18.71 18.31
CA ARG A 203 5.28 -19.81 19.20
C ARG A 203 6.31 -20.93 19.36
N ASP A 204 7.01 -21.30 18.29
CA ASP A 204 8.02 -22.37 18.29
C ASP A 204 9.36 -21.81 17.83
N THR A 205 10.32 -21.73 18.75
CA THR A 205 11.65 -21.17 18.50
C THR A 205 12.48 -22.01 17.55
N THR A 206 12.36 -23.35 17.60
CA THR A 206 13.12 -24.26 16.73
C THR A 206 12.63 -24.15 15.29
N LEU A 207 11.30 -24.10 15.10
CA LEU A 207 10.71 -23.87 13.79
C LEU A 207 11.09 -22.48 13.26
N ARG A 208 10.99 -21.44 14.11
CA ARG A 208 11.37 -20.07 13.76
C ARG A 208 12.81 -20.02 13.25
N GLU A 209 13.75 -20.60 13.98
CA GLU A 209 15.17 -20.63 13.60
C GLU A 209 15.40 -21.27 12.22
N ARG A 210 14.71 -22.39 11.93
CA ARG A 210 14.79 -23.06 10.62
C ARG A 210 14.19 -22.22 9.48
N LEU A 211 13.21 -21.37 9.79
CA LEU A 211 12.57 -20.49 8.81
C LEU A 211 13.29 -19.14 8.65
N LEU A 212 14.27 -18.79 9.50
CA LEU A 212 15.00 -17.53 9.41
C LEU A 212 15.85 -17.42 8.14
N GLU A 213 16.30 -18.55 7.60
CA GLU A 213 17.04 -18.59 6.33
C GLU A 213 16.24 -17.92 5.22
N ARG A 214 16.90 -17.01 4.50
CA ARG A 214 16.31 -16.28 3.39
C ARG A 214 15.93 -17.21 2.25
N ARG A 215 14.70 -17.08 1.75
CA ARG A 215 14.12 -17.89 0.69
C ARG A 215 13.27 -17.04 -0.23
N LEU A 216 12.90 -17.61 -1.37
CA LEU A 216 11.92 -16.97 -2.26
C LEU A 216 10.56 -16.88 -1.55
N GLU A 217 9.90 -15.75 -1.72
CA GLU A 217 8.51 -15.52 -1.31
C GLU A 217 7.75 -14.89 -2.48
N ARG A 218 6.50 -15.34 -2.65
CA ARG A 218 5.64 -14.96 -3.78
C ARG A 218 4.77 -13.75 -3.43
N PHE A 219 4.80 -12.75 -4.31
CA PHE A 219 4.05 -11.49 -4.23
C PHE A 219 3.20 -11.31 -5.50
N ILE A 220 2.01 -11.91 -5.52
CA ILE A 220 1.02 -11.71 -6.59
C ILE A 220 0.05 -10.59 -6.18
N GLY A 221 0.17 -9.45 -6.87
CA GLY A 221 -0.72 -8.30 -6.67
C GLY A 221 -1.81 -8.20 -7.73
N VAL A 222 -2.21 -6.96 -8.04
CA VAL A 222 -3.21 -6.65 -9.08
C VAL A 222 -2.75 -7.02 -10.49
N ILE A 223 -1.44 -7.20 -10.68
CA ILE A 223 -0.83 -7.73 -11.91
C ILE A 223 -0.27 -9.12 -11.61
N TYR A 224 -0.50 -10.05 -12.53
CA TYR A 224 0.11 -11.37 -12.47
C TYR A 224 0.58 -11.83 -13.84
N ARG A 225 1.87 -12.17 -13.96
CA ARG A 225 2.53 -12.65 -15.19
C ARG A 225 3.08 -14.07 -14.96
N PRO A 226 2.30 -15.13 -15.19
CA PRO A 226 2.75 -16.51 -14.95
C PRO A 226 3.93 -16.92 -15.85
N GLU A 227 4.09 -16.31 -17.01
CA GLU A 227 5.17 -16.59 -17.96
C GLU A 227 6.54 -16.18 -17.41
N THR A 228 6.57 -15.13 -16.58
CA THR A 228 7.80 -14.56 -15.99
C THR A 228 7.78 -14.57 -14.46
N GLU A 229 6.99 -15.46 -13.86
CA GLU A 229 6.63 -15.40 -12.43
C GLU A 229 7.84 -15.27 -11.50
N LEU A 230 8.90 -16.06 -11.74
CA LEU A 230 10.11 -16.04 -10.90
C LEU A 230 10.74 -14.64 -10.85
N GLY A 231 10.84 -13.94 -11.99
CA GLY A 231 11.45 -12.61 -12.04
C GLY A 231 10.50 -11.46 -11.70
N SER A 232 9.19 -11.69 -11.81
CA SER A 232 8.18 -10.63 -11.64
C SER A 232 7.44 -10.67 -10.30
N HIS A 233 7.35 -11.83 -9.67
CA HIS A 233 6.47 -12.10 -8.53
C HIS A 233 7.14 -12.87 -7.40
N TYR A 234 8.44 -13.14 -7.48
CA TYR A 234 9.20 -13.63 -6.34
C TYR A 234 10.24 -12.61 -5.91
N ALA A 235 10.46 -12.54 -4.61
CA ALA A 235 11.52 -11.78 -3.99
C ALA A 235 12.16 -12.61 -2.89
N ASP A 236 13.43 -12.38 -2.63
CA ASP A 236 14.10 -12.98 -1.49
C ASP A 236 13.61 -12.33 -0.17
N ALA A 237 13.22 -13.13 0.82
CA ALA A 237 12.75 -12.64 2.11
C ALA A 237 13.13 -13.57 3.27
N SER A 238 13.05 -13.05 4.51
CA SER A 238 13.08 -13.85 5.74
C SER A 238 11.72 -13.82 6.40
N LEU A 239 10.93 -14.90 6.24
CA LEU A 239 9.52 -14.96 6.66
C LEU A 239 9.31 -14.60 8.15
N PRO A 240 10.06 -15.16 9.13
CA PRO A 240 9.84 -14.86 10.54
C PRO A 240 10.36 -13.49 10.98
N ARG A 241 11.18 -12.82 10.16
CA ARG A 241 11.61 -11.44 10.43
C ARG A 241 10.65 -10.42 9.82
N GLN A 242 10.02 -10.79 8.71
CA GLN A 242 9.02 -9.96 8.03
C GLN A 242 7.67 -9.96 8.75
N PHE A 243 7.22 -11.12 9.26
CA PHE A 243 5.90 -11.30 9.85
C PHE A 243 5.95 -11.93 11.25
N ASP A 244 4.91 -11.66 12.04
CA ASP A 244 4.64 -12.35 13.31
C ASP A 244 3.81 -13.61 13.10
N ALA A 245 2.96 -13.61 12.06
CA ALA A 245 2.16 -14.77 11.69
C ALA A 245 1.95 -14.86 10.18
N PHE A 246 1.64 -16.06 9.71
CA PHE A 246 1.42 -16.34 8.30
C PHE A 246 0.17 -17.19 8.09
N LEU A 247 -0.77 -16.68 7.32
CA LEU A 247 -1.99 -17.38 6.91
C LEU A 247 -1.72 -18.15 5.62
N TRP A 248 -1.88 -19.46 5.68
CA TRP A 248 -1.66 -20.34 4.56
C TRP A 248 -2.96 -20.88 3.98
N PHE A 249 -3.06 -20.86 2.65
CA PHE A 249 -4.09 -21.54 1.88
C PHE A 249 -3.43 -22.27 0.71
N ASP A 250 -3.40 -23.59 0.74
CA ASP A 250 -2.73 -24.39 -0.29
C ASP A 250 -3.29 -24.15 -1.70
N LYS A 251 -4.61 -23.94 -1.78
CA LYS A 251 -5.30 -23.60 -3.02
C LYS A 251 -6.27 -22.45 -2.81
N THR A 252 -6.18 -21.44 -3.66
CA THR A 252 -7.08 -20.28 -3.67
C THR A 252 -8.00 -20.28 -4.89
N ALA A 253 -9.06 -19.47 -4.83
CA ALA A 253 -9.91 -19.16 -5.96
C ALA A 253 -9.96 -17.63 -6.15
N ALA A 254 -10.06 -17.20 -7.41
CA ALA A 254 -10.18 -15.80 -7.75
C ALA A 254 -11.38 -15.16 -7.04
N VAL A 255 -11.16 -13.96 -6.51
CA VAL A 255 -12.24 -13.16 -5.91
C VAL A 255 -13.27 -12.78 -6.96
N THR A 256 -14.54 -12.75 -6.55
CA THR A 256 -15.63 -12.26 -7.40
C THR A 256 -15.83 -10.77 -7.11
N PRO A 257 -15.72 -9.88 -8.12
CA PRO A 257 -16.02 -8.46 -7.93
C PRO A 257 -17.44 -8.27 -7.41
N LEU A 258 -17.63 -7.28 -6.53
CA LEU A 258 -18.96 -6.85 -6.15
C LEU A 258 -19.65 -6.24 -7.39
N GLY A 259 -20.85 -6.72 -7.72
CA GLY A 259 -21.59 -6.21 -8.88
C GLY A 259 -22.17 -4.81 -8.66
N PRO A 260 -22.74 -4.20 -9.72
CA PRO A 260 -23.29 -2.83 -9.69
C PRO A 260 -24.35 -2.62 -8.60
N GLU A 261 -25.02 -3.69 -8.16
CA GLU A 261 -25.99 -3.68 -7.06
C GLU A 261 -25.39 -3.26 -5.70
N HIS A 262 -24.07 -3.30 -5.57
CA HIS A 262 -23.34 -2.85 -4.38
C HIS A 262 -22.85 -1.40 -4.48
N ALA A 263 -22.99 -0.75 -5.65
CA ALA A 263 -22.63 0.65 -5.81
C ALA A 263 -23.67 1.54 -5.11
N ARG A 264 -23.32 2.10 -3.95
CA ARG A 264 -24.17 3.08 -3.26
C ARG A 264 -24.19 4.39 -4.05
N THR A 265 -25.38 4.92 -4.29
CA THR A 265 -25.56 6.24 -4.89
C THR A 265 -24.83 7.30 -4.05
N GLY A 266 -23.95 8.07 -4.71
CA GLY A 266 -23.22 9.18 -4.09
C GLY A 266 -21.84 8.86 -3.53
N VAL A 267 -21.37 7.60 -3.59
CA VAL A 267 -19.94 7.30 -3.39
C VAL A 267 -19.22 7.66 -4.69
N PRO A 268 -18.26 8.61 -4.69
CA PRO A 268 -17.47 8.91 -5.87
C PRO A 268 -16.79 7.64 -6.36
N ASP A 269 -16.75 7.46 -7.68
CA ASP A 269 -15.93 6.41 -8.26
C ASP A 269 -14.48 6.64 -7.79
N THR A 270 -13.89 5.63 -7.13
CA THR A 270 -12.51 5.72 -6.63
C THR A 270 -11.49 5.41 -7.72
N TYR A 271 -11.97 5.18 -8.95
CA TYR A 271 -11.17 5.08 -10.15
C TYR A 271 -10.77 6.50 -10.63
N PRO A 272 -9.48 6.78 -10.89
CA PRO A 272 -9.09 8.00 -11.61
C PRO A 272 -9.58 8.01 -13.06
#